data_AF-A0A4Q5R0J1-F1
#
_entry.id   AF-A0A4Q5R0J1-F1
#
_cell.length_a   1.000
_cell.length_b   1.000
_cell.length_c   1.000
_cell.angle_alpha   90.00
_cell.angle_beta   90.00
_cell.angle_gamma   90.00
#
_symmetry.space_group_name_H-M   'P 1'
#
loop_
_entity.id
_entity.type
_entity.pdbx_description
1 polymer ?
#
loop_
_entity_poly.entity_id
_entity_poly.type
_entity_poly.pdbx_seq_one_letter_code
_entity_poly.pdbx_strand_id
1 'polypeptide(L)'
;MKPCGPPMPKGWLLLAITLIQPQPARAWGDEGHQIVALIADAMLTPSARSQVDALLALDEDPLSDHDIASAATWADHLRDSNADGARAKTRQWHFANIERQDPSLSDACFGRPKLPPAALASRGPAQACLVDKIDQFAAELAAPDTTPDERLLALKFLLHFVGDLHQPLHAADD
;
A
#
# COMPACT_ATOMS: atom_id res chain seq x y z
N MET A 1 22.24 -45.07 40.72
CA MET A 1 22.56 -43.81 41.44
C MET A 1 22.20 -42.65 40.52
N LYS A 2 21.15 -41.88 40.83
CA LYS A 2 20.75 -40.67 40.07
C LYS A 2 21.29 -39.44 40.80
N PRO A 3 21.95 -38.48 40.13
CA PRO A 3 22.40 -37.27 40.79
C PRO A 3 21.22 -36.31 40.97
N CYS A 4 21.00 -35.89 42.21
CA CYS A 4 20.15 -34.76 42.58
C CYS A 4 20.96 -33.47 42.35
N GLY A 5 20.66 -32.73 41.28
CA GLY A 5 21.11 -31.35 41.12
C GLY A 5 20.25 -30.39 41.96
N PRO A 6 20.82 -29.28 42.47
CA PRO A 6 20.08 -28.31 43.27
C PRO A 6 18.98 -27.61 42.45
N PRO A 7 17.86 -27.20 43.08
CA PRO A 7 16.78 -26.51 42.38
C PRO A 7 17.28 -25.17 41.83
N MET A 8 17.02 -24.91 40.54
CA MET A 8 17.35 -23.63 39.92
C MET A 8 16.65 -22.47 40.66
N PRO A 9 17.37 -21.40 41.02
CA PRO A 9 16.77 -20.27 41.72
C PRO A 9 15.73 -19.56 40.83
N LYS A 10 14.48 -19.47 41.32
CA LYS A 10 13.32 -18.85 40.64
C LYS A 10 13.57 -17.44 40.09
N GLY A 11 14.54 -16.70 40.67
CA GLY A 11 14.93 -15.36 40.20
C GLY A 11 15.55 -15.33 38.80
N TRP A 12 16.18 -16.42 38.35
CA TRP A 12 16.79 -16.49 37.02
C TRP A 12 15.73 -16.65 35.91
N LEU A 13 14.59 -17.28 36.22
CA LEU A 13 13.48 -17.44 35.28
C LEU A 13 12.75 -16.11 35.03
N LEU A 14 12.62 -15.27 36.06
CA LEU A 14 12.05 -13.92 35.95
C LEU A 14 12.95 -12.96 35.16
N LEU A 15 14.27 -13.06 35.33
CA LEU A 15 15.25 -12.23 34.60
C LEU A 15 15.31 -12.59 33.09
N ALA A 16 15.11 -13.87 32.75
CA ALA A 16 15.08 -14.33 31.36
C ALA A 16 13.84 -13.85 30.58
N ILE A 17 12.70 -13.68 31.26
CA ILE A 17 11.45 -13.19 30.63
C ILE A 17 11.52 -11.69 30.32
N THR A 18 12.24 -10.89 31.12
CA THR A 18 12.39 -9.45 30.88
C THR A 18 13.25 -9.07 29.67
N LEU A 19 14.05 -10.02 29.14
CA LEU A 19 14.95 -9.79 28.00
C LEU A 19 14.29 -10.02 26.63
N ILE A 20 13.06 -10.54 26.59
CA ILE A 20 12.32 -10.78 25.35
C ILE A 20 11.37 -9.59 25.14
N GLN A 21 11.92 -8.47 24.68
CA GLN A 21 11.11 -7.34 24.21
C GLN A 21 10.63 -7.67 22.78
N PRO A 22 9.32 -7.56 22.47
CA PRO A 22 8.87 -7.67 21.09
C PRO A 22 9.54 -6.55 20.28
N GLN A 23 10.25 -6.92 19.21
CA GLN A 23 10.76 -5.91 18.29
C GLN A 23 9.60 -5.32 17.51
N PRO A 24 9.59 -4.00 17.24
CA PRO A 24 8.60 -3.41 16.37
C PRO A 24 8.69 -4.09 15.01
N ALA A 25 7.57 -4.64 14.55
CA ALA A 25 7.48 -5.08 13.17
C ALA A 25 7.66 -3.82 12.30
N ARG A 26 8.68 -3.83 11.43
CA ARG A 26 8.83 -2.79 10.41
C ARG A 26 7.76 -3.05 9.35
N ALA A 27 6.53 -2.62 9.66
CA ALA A 27 5.46 -2.55 8.68
C ALA A 27 5.87 -1.58 7.57
N TRP A 28 5.22 -1.70 6.43
CA TRP A 28 5.46 -0.80 5.31
C TRP A 28 4.92 0.58 5.73
N GLY A 29 5.85 1.52 5.90
CA GLY A 29 5.58 2.96 5.86
C GLY A 29 6.35 3.55 4.67
N ASP A 30 6.69 4.83 4.71
CA ASP A 30 7.38 5.51 3.61
C ASP A 30 8.60 4.73 3.08
N GLU A 31 9.47 4.24 3.98
CA GLU A 31 10.67 3.47 3.61
C GLU A 31 10.33 2.20 2.82
N GLY A 32 9.25 1.50 3.19
CA GLY A 32 8.82 0.31 2.48
C GLY A 32 8.38 0.65 1.05
N HIS A 33 7.48 1.62 0.89
CA HIS A 33 6.99 2.03 -0.43
C HIS A 33 8.12 2.54 -1.32
N GLN A 34 9.04 3.33 -0.77
CA GLN A 34 10.24 3.79 -1.47
C GLN A 34 11.10 2.62 -1.96
N ILE A 35 11.35 1.61 -1.13
CA ILE A 35 12.12 0.41 -1.52
C ILE A 35 11.44 -0.34 -2.67
N VAL A 36 10.12 -0.57 -2.59
CA VAL A 36 9.37 -1.23 -3.68
C VAL A 36 9.46 -0.44 -4.97
N ALA A 37 9.29 0.87 -4.91
CA ALA A 37 9.37 1.74 -6.08
C ALA A 37 10.78 1.76 -6.70
N LEU A 38 11.84 1.79 -5.90
CA LEU A 38 13.22 1.73 -6.38
C LEU A 38 13.56 0.38 -7.02
N ILE A 39 13.02 -0.73 -6.48
CA ILE A 39 13.14 -2.05 -7.11
C ILE A 39 12.42 -2.06 -8.46
N ALA A 40 11.18 -1.53 -8.51
CA ALA A 40 10.41 -1.45 -9.75
C ALA A 40 11.15 -0.59 -10.80
N ASP A 41 11.68 0.55 -10.39
CA ASP A 41 12.45 1.46 -11.23
C ASP A 41 13.64 0.74 -11.89
N ALA A 42 14.44 0.02 -11.11
CA ALA A 42 15.59 -0.75 -11.61
C ALA A 42 15.20 -1.85 -12.62
N MET A 43 13.93 -2.27 -12.64
CA MET A 43 13.40 -3.29 -13.54
C MET A 43 12.68 -2.71 -14.77
N LEU A 44 12.45 -1.39 -14.83
CA LEU A 44 11.80 -0.77 -15.98
C LEU A 44 12.65 -0.89 -17.25
N THR A 45 11.99 -1.14 -18.38
CA THR A 45 12.63 -0.94 -19.68
C THR A 45 12.93 0.56 -19.90
N PRO A 46 13.91 0.91 -20.74
CA PRO A 46 14.20 2.33 -21.02
C PRO A 46 12.99 3.12 -21.52
N SER A 47 12.12 2.50 -22.32
CA SER A 47 10.89 3.14 -22.82
C SER A 47 9.84 3.34 -21.73
N ALA A 48 9.70 2.40 -20.79
CA ALA A 48 8.79 2.54 -19.65
C ALA A 48 9.29 3.61 -18.67
N ARG A 49 10.59 3.59 -18.34
CA ARG A 49 11.26 4.60 -17.52
C ARG A 49 11.05 6.01 -18.07
N SER A 50 11.30 6.22 -19.36
CA SER A 50 11.09 7.53 -19.98
C SER A 50 9.63 8.03 -19.89
N GLN A 51 8.65 7.13 -19.88
CA GLN A 51 7.24 7.50 -19.71
C GLN A 51 6.90 7.83 -18.25
N VAL A 52 7.46 7.06 -17.31
CA VAL A 52 7.34 7.33 -15.87
C VAL A 52 7.96 8.69 -15.55
N ASP A 53 9.18 8.96 -15.99
CA ASP A 53 9.87 10.23 -15.78
C ASP A 53 9.07 11.41 -16.38
N ALA A 54 8.51 11.23 -17.57
CA ALA A 54 7.69 12.25 -18.22
C ALA A 54 6.38 12.54 -17.47
N LEU A 55 5.75 11.52 -16.87
CA LEU A 55 4.56 11.70 -16.03
C LEU A 55 4.92 12.40 -14.72
N LEU A 56 5.96 11.94 -14.02
CA LEU A 56 6.39 12.52 -12.75
C LEU A 56 6.85 13.98 -12.90
N ALA A 57 7.40 14.36 -14.05
CA ALA A 57 7.74 15.75 -14.35
C ALA A 57 6.52 16.69 -14.46
N LEU A 58 5.29 16.16 -14.52
CA LEU A 58 4.05 16.95 -14.48
C LEU A 58 3.54 17.14 -13.05
N ASP A 59 4.13 16.47 -12.06
CA ASP A 59 3.67 16.55 -10.68
C ASP A 59 3.98 17.93 -10.09
N GLU A 60 2.95 18.59 -9.58
CA GLU A 60 3.06 19.88 -8.88
C GLU A 60 2.54 19.77 -7.43
N ASP A 61 2.12 18.57 -7.01
CA ASP A 61 1.58 18.33 -5.68
C ASP A 61 2.70 18.43 -4.62
N PRO A 62 2.50 19.20 -3.53
CA PRO A 62 3.53 19.39 -2.49
C PRO A 62 3.58 18.27 -1.43
N LEU A 63 2.74 17.23 -1.53
CA LEU A 63 2.65 16.16 -0.53
C LEU A 63 3.83 15.17 -0.56
N SER A 64 4.59 15.14 -1.65
CA SER A 64 5.83 14.36 -1.78
C SER A 64 6.77 15.01 -2.79
N ASP A 65 8.04 14.64 -2.77
CA ASP A 65 8.94 14.97 -3.89
C ASP A 65 8.49 14.24 -5.17
N HIS A 66 8.96 14.72 -6.33
CA HIS A 66 8.50 14.30 -7.66
C HIS A 66 9.37 13.23 -8.32
N ASP A 67 10.05 12.42 -7.51
CA ASP A 67 10.77 11.23 -7.95
C ASP A 67 9.95 9.96 -7.70
N ILE A 68 10.32 8.84 -8.35
CA ILE A 68 9.54 7.60 -8.28
C ILE A 68 9.44 7.02 -6.86
N ALA A 69 10.46 7.19 -6.02
CA ALA A 69 10.44 6.66 -4.66
C ALA A 69 9.50 7.49 -3.77
N SER A 70 9.55 8.82 -3.91
CA SER A 70 8.69 9.75 -3.17
C SER A 70 7.23 9.68 -3.65
N ALA A 71 6.99 9.53 -4.95
CA ALA A 71 5.66 9.33 -5.51
C ALA A 71 4.95 8.08 -4.95
N ALA A 72 5.71 7.07 -4.52
CA ALA A 72 5.17 5.85 -3.93
C ALA A 72 4.66 6.04 -2.50
N THR A 73 5.02 7.13 -1.80
CA THR A 73 4.48 7.44 -0.46
C THR A 73 3.27 8.38 -0.53
N TRP A 74 3.09 9.06 -1.67
CA TRP A 74 2.11 10.12 -1.84
C TRP A 74 0.66 9.73 -1.49
N ALA A 75 0.20 8.52 -1.80
CA ALA A 75 -1.18 8.12 -1.54
C ALA A 75 -1.52 8.12 -0.04
N ASP A 76 -0.55 7.76 0.80
CA ASP A 76 -0.66 7.83 2.26
C ASP A 76 -0.67 9.28 2.75
N HIS A 77 0.22 10.12 2.21
CA HIS A 77 0.23 11.56 2.51
C HIS A 77 -1.07 12.25 2.08
N LEU A 78 -1.65 11.88 0.93
CA LEU A 78 -2.96 12.35 0.49
C LEU A 78 -4.06 11.92 1.48
N ARG A 79 -4.12 10.63 1.82
CA ARG A 79 -5.08 10.11 2.80
C ARG A 79 -4.98 10.86 4.12
N ASP A 80 -3.77 11.11 4.61
CA ASP A 80 -3.55 11.65 5.94
C ASP A 80 -3.60 13.19 6.00
N SER A 81 -3.31 13.89 4.89
CA SER A 81 -3.56 15.33 4.76
C SER A 81 -5.05 15.66 4.90
N ASN A 82 -5.92 14.72 4.49
CA ASN A 82 -7.36 14.86 4.44
C ASN A 82 -7.84 16.13 3.69
N ALA A 83 -7.02 16.65 2.78
CA ALA A 83 -7.44 17.73 1.87
C ALA A 83 -8.70 17.29 1.11
N ASP A 84 -9.71 18.15 1.05
CA ASP A 84 -10.98 17.89 0.37
C ASP A 84 -11.68 16.56 0.74
N GLY A 85 -11.48 16.09 1.98
CA GLY A 85 -12.06 14.83 2.46
C GLY A 85 -11.37 13.58 1.91
N ALA A 86 -10.14 13.71 1.39
CA ALA A 86 -9.36 12.61 0.85
C ALA A 86 -9.32 11.38 1.77
N ARG A 87 -9.21 11.57 3.09
CA ARG A 87 -9.18 10.45 4.04
C ARG A 87 -10.44 9.60 3.97
N ALA A 88 -11.60 10.24 3.95
CA ALA A 88 -12.88 9.54 3.89
C ALA A 88 -13.06 8.83 2.54
N LYS A 89 -12.45 9.37 1.48
CA LYS A 89 -12.55 8.86 0.11
C LYS A 89 -11.59 7.71 -0.17
N THR A 90 -10.33 7.81 0.25
CA THR A 90 -9.26 6.90 -0.20
C THR A 90 -8.85 5.88 0.84
N ARG A 91 -9.21 6.04 2.13
CA ARG A 91 -8.74 5.14 3.20
C ARG A 91 -8.96 3.66 2.90
N GLN A 92 -10.15 3.28 2.41
CA GLN A 92 -10.46 1.88 2.13
C GLN A 92 -9.71 1.33 0.91
N TRP A 93 -9.20 2.21 0.04
CA TRP A 93 -8.48 1.82 -1.17
C TRP A 93 -7.11 1.19 -0.86
N HIS A 94 -6.57 1.38 0.34
CA HIS A 94 -5.27 0.82 0.76
C HIS A 94 -5.34 -0.64 1.23
N PHE A 95 -6.54 -1.21 1.32
CA PHE A 95 -6.76 -2.51 1.96
C PHE A 95 -7.65 -3.44 1.15
N ALA A 96 -7.47 -4.74 1.38
CA ALA A 96 -8.46 -5.77 1.12
C ALA A 96 -8.64 -6.58 2.41
N ASN A 97 -9.58 -6.17 3.25
CA ASN A 97 -9.82 -6.76 4.57
C ASN A 97 -10.45 -8.16 4.43
N ILE A 98 -9.62 -9.16 4.14
CA ILE A 98 -10.05 -10.55 3.99
C ILE A 98 -10.13 -11.19 5.36
N GLU A 99 -11.34 -11.58 5.75
CA GLU A 99 -11.61 -12.26 7.02
C GLU A 99 -10.85 -13.58 7.13
N ARG A 100 -10.10 -13.78 8.22
CA ARG A 100 -9.30 -15.01 8.40
C ARG A 100 -10.16 -16.27 8.56
N GLN A 101 -11.34 -16.12 9.15
CA GLN A 101 -12.22 -17.24 9.49
C GLN A 101 -13.14 -17.64 8.33
N ASP A 102 -13.51 -16.67 7.48
CA ASP A 102 -14.36 -16.86 6.30
C ASP A 102 -13.85 -16.02 5.11
N PRO A 103 -12.75 -16.43 4.46
CA PRO A 103 -12.05 -15.59 3.50
C PRO A 103 -12.85 -15.40 2.22
N SER A 104 -13.21 -14.14 1.94
CA SER A 104 -13.93 -13.75 0.74
C SER A 104 -13.39 -12.44 0.18
N LEU A 105 -12.75 -12.50 -0.99
CA LEU A 105 -12.30 -11.30 -1.70
C LEU A 105 -13.48 -10.42 -2.12
N SER A 106 -14.63 -11.04 -2.43
CA SER A 106 -15.84 -10.27 -2.76
C SER A 106 -16.27 -9.41 -1.59
N ASP A 107 -16.30 -9.97 -0.39
CA ASP A 107 -16.75 -9.24 0.81
C ASP A 107 -15.72 -8.20 1.26
N ALA A 108 -14.43 -8.55 1.24
CA ALA A 108 -13.31 -7.63 1.46
C ALA A 108 -13.29 -6.43 0.49
N CYS A 109 -13.95 -6.58 -0.67
CA CYS A 109 -14.03 -5.59 -1.74
C CYS A 109 -15.46 -5.11 -2.01
N PHE A 110 -16.34 -5.13 -1.01
CA PHE A 110 -17.68 -4.52 -1.10
C PHE A 110 -18.54 -5.04 -2.26
N GLY A 111 -18.39 -6.32 -2.63
CA GLY A 111 -19.07 -6.95 -3.75
C GLY A 111 -18.46 -6.66 -5.13
N ARG A 112 -17.28 -6.05 -5.18
CA ARG A 112 -16.51 -5.72 -6.40
C ARG A 112 -17.32 -5.02 -7.49
N PRO A 113 -18.03 -3.91 -7.16
CA PRO A 113 -18.78 -3.17 -8.16
C PRO A 113 -17.85 -2.60 -9.23
N LYS A 114 -18.21 -2.79 -10.50
CA LYS A 114 -17.49 -2.18 -11.62
C LYS A 114 -17.73 -0.67 -11.61
N LEU A 115 -16.71 0.10 -11.99
CA LEU A 115 -16.90 1.51 -12.30
C LEU A 115 -17.88 1.67 -13.47
N PRO A 116 -18.72 2.71 -13.46
CA PRO A 116 -19.50 3.08 -14.64
C PRO A 116 -18.58 3.31 -15.86
N PRO A 117 -19.06 3.07 -17.10
CA PRO A 117 -18.29 3.40 -18.29
C PRO A 117 -17.83 4.86 -18.29
N ALA A 118 -16.57 5.09 -18.69
CA ALA A 118 -15.92 6.41 -18.70
C ALA A 118 -15.78 7.11 -17.33
N ALA A 119 -16.10 6.45 -16.22
CA ALA A 119 -15.80 6.98 -14.89
C ALA A 119 -14.29 6.86 -14.61
N LEU A 120 -13.69 7.95 -14.15
CA LEU A 120 -12.29 8.00 -13.73
C LEU A 120 -12.08 7.18 -12.46
N ALA A 121 -10.97 6.46 -12.39
CA ALA A 121 -10.61 5.65 -11.23
C ALA A 121 -10.50 6.51 -9.95
N SER A 122 -9.99 7.73 -10.09
CA SER A 122 -9.90 8.75 -9.05
C SER A 122 -11.25 9.22 -8.49
N ARG A 123 -12.35 9.00 -9.23
CA ARG A 123 -13.72 9.36 -8.85
C ARG A 123 -14.56 8.15 -8.45
N GLY A 124 -13.96 6.97 -8.37
CA GLY A 124 -14.62 5.77 -7.88
C GLY A 124 -15.12 5.90 -6.43
N PRO A 125 -15.98 4.97 -5.98
CA PRO A 125 -16.57 5.03 -4.65
C PRO A 125 -15.51 4.91 -3.55
N ALA A 126 -15.82 5.47 -2.38
CA ALA A 126 -15.00 5.26 -1.18
C ALA A 126 -14.95 3.77 -0.78
N GLN A 127 -16.09 3.09 -0.91
CA GLN A 127 -16.24 1.64 -0.76
C GLN A 127 -15.68 0.90 -1.98
N ALA A 128 -14.36 0.93 -2.12
CA ALA A 128 -13.59 0.12 -3.04
C ALA A 128 -12.35 -0.38 -2.31
N CYS A 129 -11.91 -1.60 -2.63
CA CYS A 129 -10.69 -2.14 -2.05
C CYS A 129 -9.47 -1.91 -2.95
N LEU A 130 -8.32 -2.23 -2.39
CA LEU A 130 -7.02 -2.23 -3.04
C LEU A 130 -6.98 -2.97 -4.38
N VAL A 131 -7.52 -4.20 -4.44
CA VAL A 131 -7.48 -5.03 -5.65
C VAL A 131 -8.26 -4.36 -6.79
N ASP A 132 -9.45 -3.85 -6.51
CA ASP A 132 -10.26 -3.17 -7.52
C ASP A 132 -9.61 -1.86 -7.97
N LYS A 133 -8.92 -1.15 -7.05
CA LYS A 133 -8.22 0.10 -7.39
C LYS A 133 -6.98 -0.12 -8.23
N ILE A 134 -6.24 -1.20 -8.00
CA ILE A 134 -5.15 -1.61 -8.89
C ILE A 134 -5.70 -1.88 -10.30
N ASP A 135 -6.76 -2.66 -10.43
CA ASP A 135 -7.37 -2.96 -11.73
C ASP A 135 -7.84 -1.67 -12.45
N GLN A 136 -8.47 -0.75 -11.71
CA GLN A 136 -9.00 0.51 -12.24
C GLN A 136 -7.88 1.46 -12.71
N PHE A 137 -6.88 1.72 -11.87
CA PHE A 137 -5.79 2.63 -12.21
C PHE A 137 -4.85 2.03 -13.26
N ALA A 138 -4.65 0.71 -13.29
CA ALA A 138 -3.88 0.06 -14.35
C ALA A 138 -4.56 0.22 -15.73
N ALA A 139 -5.89 0.06 -15.78
CA ALA A 139 -6.65 0.29 -17.01
C ALA A 139 -6.58 1.75 -17.46
N GLU A 140 -6.71 2.70 -16.52
CA GLU A 140 -6.63 4.13 -16.79
C GLU A 140 -5.24 4.58 -17.26
N LEU A 141 -4.17 4.07 -16.65
CA LEU A 141 -2.79 4.35 -17.07
C LEU A 141 -2.49 3.82 -18.49
N ALA A 142 -3.10 2.69 -18.87
CA ALA A 142 -2.91 2.05 -20.16
C ALA A 142 -3.78 2.67 -21.29
N ALA A 143 -4.88 3.33 -20.95
CA ALA A 143 -5.81 3.87 -21.93
C ALA A 143 -5.22 5.12 -22.63
N PRO A 144 -5.33 5.20 -23.98
CA PRO A 144 -4.68 6.25 -24.76
C PRO A 144 -5.37 7.61 -24.64
N ASP A 145 -6.64 7.63 -24.23
CA ASP A 145 -7.49 8.82 -24.10
C ASP A 145 -7.52 9.40 -22.68
N THR A 146 -6.87 8.76 -21.71
CA THR A 146 -6.72 9.28 -20.36
C THR A 146 -5.89 10.57 -20.38
N THR A 147 -6.37 11.59 -19.67
CA THR A 147 -5.67 12.88 -19.56
C THR A 147 -4.33 12.72 -18.83
N PRO A 148 -3.33 13.59 -19.09
CA PRO A 148 -2.04 13.52 -18.38
C PRO A 148 -2.18 13.51 -16.86
N ASP A 149 -3.06 14.35 -16.30
CA ASP A 149 -3.28 14.45 -14.85
C ASP A 149 -3.81 13.14 -14.25
N GLU A 150 -4.77 12.49 -14.91
CA GLU A 150 -5.31 11.21 -14.43
C GLU A 150 -4.31 10.06 -14.63
N ARG A 151 -3.46 10.11 -15.67
CA ARG A 151 -2.36 9.15 -15.83
C ARG A 151 -1.30 9.30 -14.75
N LEU A 152 -0.94 10.52 -14.37
CA LEU A 152 -0.04 10.79 -13.25
C LEU A 152 -0.65 10.27 -11.94
N LEU A 153 -1.94 10.56 -11.70
CA LEU A 153 -2.65 10.10 -10.53
C LEU A 153 -2.69 8.56 -10.46
N ALA A 154 -3.00 7.90 -11.58
CA ALA A 154 -2.98 6.46 -11.71
C ALA A 154 -1.60 5.87 -11.43
N LEU A 155 -0.53 6.47 -11.96
CA LEU A 155 0.84 6.05 -11.67
C LEU A 155 1.16 6.14 -10.17
N LYS A 156 0.87 7.27 -9.52
CA LYS A 156 1.14 7.50 -8.09
C LYS A 156 0.40 6.49 -7.21
N PHE A 157 -0.88 6.23 -7.49
CA PHE A 157 -1.65 5.20 -6.80
C PHE A 157 -1.10 3.79 -7.04
N LEU A 158 -0.71 3.43 -8.27
CA LEU A 158 -0.16 2.10 -8.56
C LEU A 158 1.20 1.86 -7.87
N LEU A 159 2.08 2.86 -7.85
CA LEU A 159 3.37 2.78 -7.13
C LEU A 159 3.14 2.46 -5.65
N HIS A 160 2.10 3.04 -5.04
CA HIS A 160 1.76 2.81 -3.65
C HIS A 160 1.04 1.48 -3.42
N PHE A 161 -0.06 1.24 -4.14
CA PHE A 161 -0.98 0.12 -3.94
C PHE A 161 -0.37 -1.25 -4.22
N VAL A 162 0.58 -1.35 -5.16
CA VAL A 162 1.31 -2.60 -5.34
C VAL A 162 2.16 -2.91 -4.10
N GLY A 163 2.71 -1.89 -3.43
CA GLY A 163 3.37 -2.06 -2.13
C GLY A 163 2.41 -2.54 -1.04
N ASP A 164 1.27 -1.85 -0.90
CA ASP A 164 0.20 -2.23 0.05
C ASP A 164 -0.25 -3.68 -0.14
N LEU A 165 -0.41 -4.12 -1.39
CA LEU A 165 -0.91 -5.47 -1.70
C LEU A 165 0.02 -6.56 -1.18
N HIS A 166 1.32 -6.26 -1.13
CA HIS A 166 2.35 -7.18 -0.64
C HIS A 166 2.61 -7.03 0.87
N GLN A 167 1.85 -6.18 1.56
CA GLN A 167 1.85 -6.07 3.01
C GLN A 167 0.81 -7.03 3.63
N PRO A 168 1.19 -8.09 4.36
CA PRO A 168 0.24 -9.13 4.80
C PRO A 168 -0.97 -8.63 5.60
N LEU A 169 -0.78 -7.64 6.48
CA LEU A 169 -1.83 -7.02 7.28
C LEU A 169 -2.69 -6.01 6.51
N HIS A 170 -2.35 -5.67 5.26
CA HIS A 170 -3.27 -4.92 4.39
C HIS A 170 -4.26 -5.83 3.65
N ALA A 171 -4.03 -7.15 3.71
CA ALA A 171 -4.82 -8.17 3.04
C ALA A 171 -5.53 -9.12 4.03
N ALA A 172 -5.73 -8.71 5.28
CA ALA A 172 -6.30 -9.55 6.34
C ALA A 172 -7.11 -8.74 7.38
N ASP A 173 -8.17 -9.35 7.91
CA ASP A 173 -8.97 -8.86 9.05
C ASP A 173 -9.37 -10.03 9.98
N ASP A 174 -9.83 -9.74 11.20
CA ASP A 174 -10.03 -10.71 12.30
C ASP A 174 -11.44 -11.27 12.51
#